data_AF-A0A310S997-F1
#
_entry.id   AF-A0A310S997-F1
#
_cell.length_a   1.000
_cell.length_b   1.000
_cell.length_c   1.000
_cell.angle_alpha   90.00
_cell.angle_beta   90.00
_cell.angle_gamma   90.00
#
_symmetry.space_group_name_H-M   'P 1'
#
loop_
_entity.id
_entity.type
_entity.pdbx_description
1 polymer ?
#
loop_
_entity_poly.entity_id
_entity_poly.type
_entity_poly.pdbx_seq_one_letter_code
_entity_poly.pdbx_strand_id
1 'polypeptide(L)' 'MLWNFPIRVWYREYKDFKYGNKKANNFRKIGHYVQVVWAATHLVGCGVSHCTGGKGPFGSRDFVMYVCNYAPG' A
#
# COMPACT_ATOMS: atom_id res chain seq x y z
N MET A 1 -16.10 -8.26 3.41
CA MET A 1 -15.36 -7.02 3.01
C MET A 1 -13.85 -7.13 3.31
N LEU A 2 -13.14 -8.16 2.82
CA LEU A 2 -11.71 -8.40 3.13
C LEU A 2 -10.76 -7.27 2.68
N TRP A 3 -11.04 -6.62 1.56
CA TRP A 3 -10.14 -5.64 0.93
C TRP A 3 -10.28 -4.19 1.43
N ASN A 4 -11.35 -3.87 2.15
CA ASN A 4 -11.56 -2.49 2.62
C ASN A 4 -10.56 -2.08 3.71
N PHE A 5 -10.01 -3.05 4.46
CA PHE A 5 -8.99 -2.77 5.46
C PHE A 5 -7.64 -2.32 4.84
N PRO A 6 -6.98 -3.12 3.97
CA PRO A 6 -5.66 -2.75 3.42
C PRO A 6 -5.70 -1.45 2.62
N ILE A 7 -6.75 -1.24 1.79
CA ILE A 7 -6.90 -0.01 0.99
C ILE A 7 -6.98 1.23 1.89
N ARG A 8 -7.75 1.18 2.98
CA ARG A 8 -7.85 2.29 3.94
C ARG A 8 -6.55 2.54 4.69
N VAL A 9 -5.78 1.50 4.99
CA VAL A 9 -4.45 1.63 5.62
C VAL A 9 -3.49 2.34 4.67
N TRP A 10 -3.41 1.92 3.41
CA TRP A 10 -2.61 2.59 2.38
C TRP A 10 -3.04 4.03 2.14
N TYR A 11 -4.35 4.29 2.06
CA TYR A 11 -4.88 5.64 1.86
C TYR A 11 -4.54 6.58 3.02
N ARG A 12 -4.55 6.10 4.27
CA ARG A 12 -4.35 6.93 5.48
C ARG A 12 -3.03 7.70 5.52
N GLU A 13 -2.04 7.33 4.73
CA GLU A 13 -0.78 8.08 4.61
C GLU A 13 -1.00 9.50 4.04
N TYR A 14 -2.18 9.81 3.50
CA TYR A 14 -2.57 11.18 3.11
C TYR A 14 -2.36 12.20 4.24
N LYS A 15 -2.45 11.76 5.50
CA LYS A 15 -2.27 12.63 6.68
C LYS A 15 -0.85 13.16 6.82
N ASP A 16 0.13 12.43 6.30
CA ASP A 16 1.55 12.79 6.32
C ASP A 16 2.01 13.40 4.99
N PHE A 17 1.16 13.40 3.96
CA PHE A 17 1.44 13.92 2.64
C PHE A 17 1.20 15.44 2.55
N LYS A 18 2.12 16.15 1.88
CA LYS A 18 1.94 17.56 1.50
C LYS A 18 2.03 17.74 -0.01
N TYR A 19 0.92 18.15 -0.64
CA TYR A 19 0.88 18.41 -2.08
C TYR A 19 1.87 19.50 -2.49
N GLY A 20 2.55 19.31 -3.63
CA GLY A 20 3.52 20.27 -4.17
C GLY A 20 4.87 20.35 -3.43
N ASN A 21 5.03 19.73 -2.25
CA ASN A 21 6.25 19.85 -1.45
C ASN A 21 7.11 18.57 -1.49
N LYS A 22 7.98 18.46 -2.49
CA LYS A 22 8.89 17.31 -2.66
C LYS A 22 9.87 17.11 -1.50
N LYS A 23 10.27 18.18 -0.79
CA LYS A 23 11.23 18.11 0.32
C LYS A 23 10.60 17.62 1.63
N ALA A 24 9.31 17.89 1.83
CA ALA A 24 8.57 17.46 3.02
C ALA A 24 8.07 16.00 2.93
N ASN A 25 8.00 15.44 1.72
CA ASN A 25 7.42 14.13 1.47
C ASN A 25 8.50 13.04 1.53
N ASN A 26 8.40 12.16 2.52
CA ASN A 26 9.22 10.95 2.60
C ASN A 26 8.49 9.78 1.91
N PHE A 27 8.90 9.41 0.70
CA PHE A 27 8.28 8.34 -0.08
C PHE A 27 8.19 6.98 0.63
N ARG A 28 9.07 6.68 1.59
CA ARG A 28 8.96 5.45 2.39
C ARG A 28 7.74 5.44 3.33
N LYS A 29 7.16 6.61 3.62
CA LYS A 29 6.02 6.77 4.53
C LYS A 29 4.69 7.03 3.82
N ILE A 30 4.73 7.60 2.62
CA ILE A 30 3.56 8.08 1.87
C ILE A 30 3.37 7.40 0.52
N GLY A 31 4.25 6.46 0.18
CA GLY A 31 4.30 5.85 -1.14
C GLY A 31 3.02 5.11 -1.50
N HIS A 32 2.36 4.46 -0.52
CA HIS A 32 1.12 3.74 -0.79
C HIS A 32 -0.01 4.72 -1.11
N TYR A 33 -0.14 5.81 -0.35
CA TYR A 33 -1.15 6.84 -0.65
C TYR A 33 -0.93 7.43 -2.04
N VAL A 34 0.31 7.83 -2.37
CA VAL A 34 0.63 8.41 -3.68
C VAL A 34 0.29 7.46 -4.82
N GLN A 35 0.58 6.16 -4.66
CA GLN A 35 0.23 5.15 -5.67
C GLN A 35 -1.29 4.97 -5.81
N VAL A 36 -2.03 4.97 -4.70
CA VAL A 36 -3.50 4.83 -4.69
C VAL A 36 -4.18 6.00 -5.43
N VAL A 37 -3.64 7.22 -5.35
CA VAL A 37 -4.20 8.42 -6.00
C VAL A 37 -3.44 8.84 -7.26
N TRP A 38 -2.59 7.97 -7.80
CA TRP A 38 -1.73 8.33 -8.93
C TRP A 38 -2.54 8.55 -10.21
N ALA A 39 -2.52 9.77 -10.74
CA ALA A 39 -3.40 10.20 -11.83
C ALA A 39 -3.24 9.38 -13.12
N ALA A 40 -2.04 8.87 -13.42
CA ALA A 40 -1.80 8.08 -14.63
C ALA A 40 -2.27 6.63 -14.51
N THR A 41 -2.41 6.12 -13.28
CA THR A 41 -2.83 4.74 -13.02
C THR A 41 -4.30 4.59 -13.38
N HIS A 42 -4.61 3.64 -14.26
CA HIS A 42 -5.99 3.32 -14.64
C HIS A 42 -6.29 1.81 -14.64
N LEU A 43 -5.30 0.98 -14.31
CA LEU A 43 -5.45 -0.47 -14.11
C LEU A 43 -4.92 -0.85 -12.74
N VAL A 44 -5.62 -1.77 -12.07
CA VAL A 44 -5.20 -2.34 -10.78
C VAL A 44 -5.50 -3.84 -10.74
N GLY A 45 -4.54 -4.63 -10.28
CA GLY A 45 -4.68 -6.06 -10.03
C GLY A 45 -4.23 -6.39 -8.62
N CYS A 46 -5.06 -7.12 -7.85
CA CYS A 46 -4.81 -7.39 -6.44
C CYS A 46 -4.89 -8.89 -6.13
N GLY A 47 -4.10 -9.34 -5.15
CA GLY A 47 -4.05 -10.72 -4.67
C GLY A 47 -3.83 -10.80 -3.17
N VAL A 48 -4.41 -11.82 -2.54
CA VAL A 48 -4.29 -12.09 -1.10
C VAL A 48 -3.83 -13.52 -0.89
N SER A 49 -2.91 -13.72 0.07
CA SER A 49 -2.42 -15.05 0.44
C SER A 49 -2.30 -15.17 1.96
N HIS A 50 -2.61 -16.36 2.49
CA HIS A 50 -2.28 -16.73 3.86
C HIS A 50 -0.90 -17.39 3.88
N CYS A 51 0.05 -16.74 4.54
CA CYS A 51 1.44 -17.16 4.61
C CYS A 51 1.70 -17.88 5.93
N THR A 52 1.86 -19.20 5.91
CA THR A 52 2.14 -20.02 7.09
C THR A 52 3.64 -20.17 7.34
N GLY A 53 4.11 -19.97 8.57
CA GLY A 53 5.53 -20.16 8.93
C GLY A 53 6.53 -19.28 8.17
N GLY A 54 6.07 -18.25 7.46
CA GLY A 54 6.90 -17.34 6.68
C GLY A 54 7.65 -16.34 7.58
N LYS A 55 8.79 -15.83 7.10
CA LYS A 55 9.45 -14.66 7.70
C LYS A 55 8.67 -13.40 7.31
N GLY A 56 7.60 -13.12 8.05
CA GLY A 56 6.81 -11.91 7.87
C GLY A 56 7.41 -10.71 8.61
N PRO A 57 6.78 -9.52 8.48
CA PRO A 57 7.17 -8.32 9.23
C PRO A 57 7.11 -8.49 10.76
N PHE A 58 6.49 -9.55 11.25
CA PHE A 58 6.35 -9.87 12.69
C PHE A 58 7.10 -11.16 13.09
N GLY A 59 8.10 -11.58 12.31
CA GLY A 59 8.87 -12.81 12.55
C GLY A 59 8.22 -14.06 11.94
N SER A 60 8.59 -15.25 12.44
CA SER A 60 8.10 -16.54 11.96
C SER A 60 6.72 -16.86 12.54
N ARG A 61 5.69 -16.19 12.03
CA ARG A 61 4.29 -16.39 12.41
C ARG A 61 3.42 -16.38 11.16
N ASP A 62 2.22 -16.93 11.28
CA ASP A 62 1.23 -16.88 10.21
C ASP A 62 0.76 -15.43 10.00
N PHE A 63 0.64 -15.01 8.75
CA PHE A 63 0.13 -13.68 8.39
C PHE A 63 -0.62 -13.71 7.06
N VAL A 64 -1.47 -12.70 6.85
CA VAL A 64 -2.15 -12.50 5.56
C VAL A 64 -1.44 -11.40 4.80
N MET A 65 -0.94 -11.72 3.61
CA MET A 65 -0.29 -10.77 2.71
C MET A 65 -1.29 -10.26 1.68
N TYR A 66 -1.42 -8.93 1.59
CA TYR A 66 -2.21 -8.24 0.59
C TYR A 66 -1.27 -7.51 -0.38
N VAL A 67 -1.45 -7.72 -1.67
CA VAL A 67 -0.67 -7.08 -2.73
C VAL A 67 -1.61 -6.49 -3.76
N CYS A 68 -1.33 -5.28 -4.21
CA CYS A 68 -1.95 -4.68 -5.38
C CYS A 68 -0.86 -4.08 -6.27
N ASN A 69 -0.91 -4.43 -7.56
CA ASN A 69 -0.08 -3.85 -8.61
C ASN A 69 -0.92 -2.88 -9.44
N TYR A 70 -0.31 -1.78 -9.86
CA TYR A 70 -0.97 -0.67 -10.52
C TYR A 70 -0.30 -0.43 -11.89
N ALA A 71 -1.07 -0.07 -12.91
CA ALA A 71 -0.51 0.25 -14.22
C ALA A 71 -1.24 1.42 -14.91
N PRO A 72 -0.53 2.21 -15.75
CA PRO A 72 0.93 2.30 -15.83
C PRO A 72 1.50 2.85 -14.51
N GLY A 73 2.67 2.34 -14.12
CA GLY A 73 3.32 2.63 -12.85
C GLY A 73 4.72 2.04 -12.79
#